data_AF-A0A1F9HWQ2-F1
#
_entry.id   AF-A0A1F9HWQ2-F1
#
_cell.length_a   1.000
_cell.length_b   1.000
_cell.length_c   1.000
_cell.angle_alpha   90.00
_cell.angle_beta   90.00
_cell.angle_gamma   90.00
#
_symmetry.space_group_name_H-M   'P 1'
#
loop_
_entity.id
_entity.type
_entity.pdbx_description
1 polymer ?
#
loop_
_entity_poly.entity_id
_entity_poly.type
_entity_poly.pdbx_seq_one_letter_code
_entity_poly.pdbx_strand_id
1 'polypeptide(L)' 'MLFTLFTLTLIALVINLPFGYLRSRATKFSLKWFLYIHIPIPFIILMRTWSGFSYKVIPILFIGAMAGQLLGGYFNKHPK' A
#
# COMPACT_ATOMS: atom_id res chain seq x y z
N MET A 1 18.78 -8.88 -5.62
CA MET A 1 18.29 -7.51 -5.93
C MET A 1 16.88 -7.54 -6.54
N LEU A 2 16.68 -8.09 -7.74
CA LEU A 2 15.36 -8.09 -8.40
C LEU A 2 14.30 -8.90 -7.62
N PHE A 3 14.67 -10.09 -7.13
CA PHE A 3 13.78 -10.90 -6.30
C PHE A 3 13.30 -10.15 -5.05
N THR A 4 14.22 -9.54 -4.30
CA THR A 4 13.89 -8.75 -3.10
C THR A 4 12.99 -7.56 -3.42
N LEU A 5 13.24 -6.86 -4.54
CA LEU A 5 12.38 -5.75 -4.98
C LEU A 5 10.97 -6.22 -5.34
N PHE A 6 10.87 -7.36 -6.04
CA PHE A 6 9.59 -7.98 -6.36
C PHE A 6 8.83 -8.36 -5.08
N THR A 7 9.49 -9.01 -4.12
CA THR A 7 8.91 -9.35 -2.82
C THR A 7 8.43 -8.12 -2.06
N LEU A 8 9.24 -7.05 -1.99
CA LEU A 8 8.83 -5.80 -1.34
C LEU A 8 7.62 -5.14 -2.03
N THR A 9 7.57 -5.19 -3.36
CA THR A 9 6.44 -4.65 -4.13
C THR A 9 5.18 -5.45 -3.88
N LEU A 10 5.29 -6.78 -3.80
CA LEU A 10 4.18 -7.66 -3.43
C LEU A 10 3.70 -7.41 -2.00
N ILE A 11 4.62 -7.21 -1.05
CA ILE A 11 4.28 -6.83 0.32
C ILE A 11 3.54 -5.49 0.36
N ALA A 12 4.03 -4.49 -0.39
CA ALA A 12 3.38 -3.19 -0.49
C ALA A 12 1.94 -3.34 -1.02
N LEU A 13 1.71 -4.20 -2.02
CA LEU A 13 0.38 -4.50 -2.55
C LEU A 13 -0.50 -5.20 -1.51
N VAL A 14 -0.01 -6.30 -0.91
CA VAL A 14 -0.77 -7.12 0.03
C VAL A 14 -1.18 -6.32 1.26
N ILE A 15 -0.27 -5.49 1.79
CA ILE A 15 -0.58 -4.62 2.92
C ILE A 15 -1.59 -3.56 2.52
N ASN A 16 -1.46 -2.94 1.36
CA ASN A 16 -2.41 -1.92 0.94
C ASN A 16 -3.80 -2.47 0.58
N LEU A 17 -3.96 -3.79 0.40
CA LEU A 17 -5.25 -4.42 0.11
C LEU A 17 -6.29 -4.23 1.24
N PRO A 18 -6.05 -4.65 2.50
CA PRO A 18 -6.98 -4.39 3.61
C PRO A 18 -7.14 -2.89 3.88
N PHE A 19 -6.07 -2.09 3.77
CA PHE A 19 -6.16 -0.64 3.96
C PHE A 19 -7.00 0.05 2.88
N GLY A 20 -6.93 -0.40 1.62
CA GLY A 20 -7.79 0.05 0.54
C GLY A 20 -9.26 -0.26 0.77
N TYR A 21 -9.54 -1.46 1.28
CA TYR A 21 -10.89 -1.88 1.68
C TYR A 21 -11.43 -1.01 2.81
N LEU A 22 -10.67 -0.85 3.90
CA LEU A 22 -11.06 -0.03 5.05
C LEU A 22 -11.22 1.44 4.68
N ARG A 23 -10.30 1.99 3.88
CA ARG A 23 -10.37 3.36 3.34
C ARG A 23 -11.66 3.58 2.56
N SER A 24 -12.10 2.62 1.76
CA SER A 24 -13.32 2.75 0.96
C SER A 24 -14.61 2.81 1.79
N ARG A 25 -14.57 2.32 3.04
CA ARG A 25 -15.68 2.37 4.01
C ARG A 25 -15.65 3.61 4.90
N ALA A 26 -14.49 4.26 5.01
CA ALA A 26 -14.34 5.48 5.79
C ALA A 26 -14.90 6.70 5.04
N THR A 27 -15.45 7.65 5.79
CA THR A 27 -15.85 8.95 5.22
C THR A 27 -14.60 9.66 4.69
N LYS A 28 -14.66 10.12 3.43
CA LYS A 28 -13.54 10.84 2.81
C LYS A 28 -13.14 12.03 3.67
N PHE A 29 -11.83 12.26 3.79
CA PHE A 29 -11.23 13.33 4.63
C PHE A 29 -11.45 13.19 6.15
N SER A 30 -12.01 12.08 6.64
CA SER A 30 -11.96 11.80 8.07
C SER A 30 -10.56 11.38 8.52
N LEU A 31 -10.32 11.48 9.83
CA LEU A 31 -9.08 11.00 10.45
C LEU A 31 -8.84 9.51 10.14
N LYS A 32 -9.88 8.66 10.16
CA LYS A 32 -9.76 7.24 9.80
C LYS A 32 -9.34 7.05 8.34
N TRP A 33 -9.97 7.79 7.42
CA TRP A 33 -9.61 7.74 6.00
C TRP A 33 -8.16 8.18 5.77
N PHE A 34 -7.72 9.23 6.45
CA PHE A 34 -6.33 9.71 6.42
C PHE A 34 -5.37 8.63 6.93
N LEU A 35 -5.66 8.04 8.09
CA LEU A 35 -4.83 6.98 8.68
C LEU A 35 -4.72 5.75 7.78
N TYR A 36 -5.82 5.32 7.14
CA TYR A 36 -5.78 4.17 6.24
C TYR A 36 -4.93 4.38 4.98
N ILE A 37 -4.71 5.63 4.58
CA ILE A 37 -3.79 5.96 3.47
C ILE A 37 -2.35 6.07 3.97
N HIS A 38 -2.15 6.72 5.14
CA HIS A 38 -0.82 7.08 5.57
C HIS A 38 -0.12 5.99 6.38
N ILE A 39 -0.81 5.17 7.17
CA ILE A 39 -0.17 4.09 7.97
C ILE A 39 0.66 3.11 7.11
N PRO A 40 0.21 2.67 5.92
CA PRO A 40 1.02 1.82 5.06
C PRO A 40 2.32 2.48 4.58
N ILE A 41 2.39 3.81 4.49
CA ILE A 41 3.53 4.53 3.90
C ILE A 41 4.79 4.42 4.78
N PRO A 42 4.79 4.78 6.08
CA PRO A 42 5.92 4.55 6.98
C PRO A 42 6.37 3.09 7.01
N PHE A 43 5.42 2.16 6.94
CA PHE A 43 5.72 0.72 6.94
C PHE A 43 6.53 0.32 5.70
N ILE A 44 6.09 0.74 4.50
CA ILE A 44 6.83 0.48 3.25
C ILE A 44 8.18 1.19 3.26
N ILE A 45 8.26 2.41 3.79
CA ILE A 45 9.52 3.16 3.92
C ILE A 45 10.51 2.38 4.77
N LEU A 46 10.09 1.88 5.94
CA LEU A 46 10.93 1.12 6.86
C LEU A 46 11.46 -0.16 6.22
N MET A 47 10.60 -0.95 5.58
CA MET A 47 10.99 -2.18 4.90
C MET A 47 11.98 -1.94 3.76
N ARG A 48 11.77 -0.88 2.98
CA ARG A 48 12.67 -0.47 1.90
C ARG A 48 14.04 -0.06 2.44
N THR A 49 14.08 0.70 3.55
CA THR A 49 15.33 1.12 4.20
C THR A 49 16.09 -0.08 4.78
N TRP A 50 15.41 -1.00 5.48
CA TRP A 50 16.02 -2.23 5.99
C TRP A 50 16.56 -3.14 4.89
N SER A 51 15.94 -3.13 3.72
CA SER A 51 16.40 -3.89 2.55
C SER A 51 17.53 -3.21 1.78
N GLY A 52 18.02 -2.05 2.22
CA GLY A 52 19.15 -1.34 1.62
C GLY A 52 18.85 -0.70 0.25
N PHE A 53 17.58 -0.55 -0.13
CA PHE A 53 17.22 0.00 -1.44
C PHE A 53 17.26 1.53 -1.46
N SER A 54 17.85 2.08 -2.53
CA SER A 54 17.85 3.52 -2.82
C SER A 54 16.45 4.06 -3.11
N TYR A 55 16.27 5.39 -3.00
CA TYR A 55 15.04 6.10 -3.36
C TYR A 55 14.56 5.85 -4.81
N LYS A 56 15.46 5.40 -5.69
CA LYS A 56 15.13 5.04 -7.09
C LYS A 56 14.03 3.98 -7.22
N VAL A 57 13.82 3.11 -6.23
CA VAL A 57 12.78 2.07 -6.28
C VAL A 57 11.41 2.54 -5.76
N ILE A 58 11.31 3.74 -5.20
CA ILE A 58 10.06 4.28 -4.65
C ILE A 58 8.93 4.26 -5.70
N PRO A 59 9.12 4.68 -6.97
CA PRO A 59 8.04 4.63 -7.95
C PRO A 59 7.44 3.23 -8.14
N ILE A 60 8.28 2.18 -8.10
CA ILE A 60 7.84 0.79 -8.23
C ILE A 60 7.02 0.36 -7.01
N LEU A 61 7.53 0.65 -5.81
CA LEU A 61 6.81 0.36 -4.56
C LEU A 61 5.50 1.14 -4.46
N PHE A 62 5.48 2.38 -4.95
CA PHE A 62 4.30 3.24 -5.01
C PHE A 62 3.23 2.65 -5.93
N ILE A 63 3.60 2.13 -7.11
CA ILE A 63 2.66 1.43 -8.01
C ILE A 63 2.04 0.22 -7.30
N GLY A 64 2.86 -0.60 -6.62
CA GLY A 64 2.35 -1.74 -5.84
C GLY A 64 1.39 -1.33 -4.71
N ALA A 65 1.76 -0.30 -3.95
CA ALA A 65 0.92 0.26 -2.89
C ALA A 65 -0.42 0.80 -3.42
N MET A 66 -0.37 1.57 -4.51
CA MET A 66 -1.54 2.14 -5.17
C MET A 66 -2.46 1.05 -5.73
N ALA A 67 -1.89 0.02 -6.36
CA ALA A 67 -2.65 -1.14 -6.83
C ALA A 67 -3.38 -1.82 -5.66
N GLY A 68 -2.71 -2.05 -4.52
CA GLY A 68 -3.36 -2.59 -3.32
C GLY A 68 -4.50 -1.70 -2.82
N GLN A 69 -4.31 -0.39 -2.73
CA GLN A 69 -5.33 0.57 -2.28
C GLN A 69 -6.57 0.61 -3.18
N LEU A 70 -6.38 0.47 -4.49
CA LEU A 70 -7.45 0.48 -5.49
C LEU A 70 -8.20 -0.86 -5.49
N LEU A 71 -7.47 -1.99 -5.52
CA LEU A 71 -8.06 -3.33 -5.50
C LEU A 71 -8.83 -3.58 -4.20
N GLY A 72 -8.27 -3.20 -3.05
CA GLY A 72 -8.97 -3.25 -1.77
C GLY A 72 -10.28 -2.47 -1.78
N GLY A 73 -10.27 -1.26 -2.35
CA GLY A 73 -11.47 -0.44 -2.48
C GLY A 73 -12.49 -0.98 -3.49
N TYR A 74 -12.04 -1.68 -4.52
CA TYR A 74 -12.91 -2.36 -5.49
C TYR A 74 -13.70 -3.49 -4.83
N PHE A 75 -13.05 -4.33 -4.01
CA PHE A 75 -13.72 -5.43 -3.29
C PHE A 75 -14.84 -4.97 -2.36
N ASN A 76 -14.80 -3.74 -1.86
CA ASN A 76 -15.91 -3.19 -1.07
C ASN A 76 -17.11 -2.77 -1.92
N LYS A 77 -16.88 -2.25 -3.14
CA LYS A 77 -17.95 -1.77 -4.02
C LYS A 77 -18.71 -2.90 -4.70
N HIS A 78 -18.04 -4.04 -4.90
CA HIS A 78 -18.61 -5.25 -5.46
C HIS A 78 -18.39 -6.41 -4.48
N PRO A 79 -19.13 -6.44 -3.35
CA PRO A 79 -19.14 -7.62 -2.50
C PRO A 79 -19.65 -8.78 -3.35
N LYS A 80 -18.81 -9.81 -3.52
CA LYS A 80 -19.26 -11.09 -4.04
C LYS A 80 -20.20 -11.75 -3.04
#